data_AF-A0AAW0LWE8-F1
#
_entry.id   AF-A0AAW0LWE8-F1
#
_cell.length_a   1.000
_cell.length_b   1.000
_cell.length_c   1.000
_cell.angle_alpha   90.00
_cell.angle_beta   90.00
_cell.angle_gamma   90.00
#
_symmetry.space_group_name_H-M   'P 1'
#
loop_
_entity.id
_entity.type
_entity.pdbx_description
1 polymer ?
#
loop_
_entity_poly.entity_id
_entity_poly.type
_entity_poly.pdbx_seq_one_letter_code
_entity_poly.pdbx_strand_id
1 'polypeptide(L)' 'MAVYVVATERQEVNVVTNYVLKVLGLEVCADTLVGNQMLRGTSGGQRKQVSTGKMLVGPPKVLFMDEISTGLDSSTTF' A
#
# COMPACT_ATOMS: atom_id res chain seq x y z
N MET A 1 11.86 13.02 3.66
CA MET A 1 10.49 13.19 3.14
C MET A 1 9.55 12.36 3.99
N ALA A 2 9.07 12.93 5.10
CA ALA A 2 8.14 12.24 6.00
C ALA A 2 6.72 12.49 5.50
N VAL A 3 6.13 11.50 4.83
CA VAL A 3 4.71 11.55 4.51
C VAL A 3 3.96 11.09 5.75
N TYR A 4 3.56 12.04 6.60
CA TYR A 4 2.56 11.79 7.65
C TYR A 4 1.22 11.52 6.97
N VAL A 5 0.73 10.29 7.09
CA VAL A 5 -0.62 9.93 6.66
C VAL A 5 -1.47 9.86 7.92
N VAL A 6 -2.19 10.93 8.22
CA VAL A 6 -3.31 10.87 9.16
C VAL A 6 -4.45 10.24 8.38
N ALA A 7 -4.70 8.95 8.63
CA ALA A 7 -5.88 8.27 8.14
C ALA A 7 -7.06 8.73 8.98
N THR A 8 -7.88 9.62 8.43
CA THR A 8 -9.20 9.92 8.96
C THR A 8 -10.23 9.77 7.84
N GLU A 9 -11.40 9.32 8.31
CA GLU A 9 -12.69 9.17 7.66
C GLU A 9 -12.98 7.82 6.97
N ARG A 10 -13.98 7.18 7.59
CA ARG A 10 -14.54 5.86 7.35
C ARG A 10 -15.34 5.85 6.04
N GLN A 11 -15.23 4.72 5.34
CA GLN A 11 -16.24 4.15 4.44
C GLN A 11 -16.80 5.03 3.31
N GLU A 12 -16.09 5.03 2.18
CA GLU A 12 -16.67 4.55 0.92
C GLU A 12 -15.64 3.59 0.31
N VAL A 13 -16.01 2.32 0.13
CA VAL A 13 -15.12 1.36 -0.52
C VAL A 13 -15.11 1.70 -2.01
N ASN A 14 -14.25 2.64 -2.39
CA ASN A 14 -14.07 3.04 -3.77
C ASN A 14 -13.63 1.81 -4.59
N VAL A 15 -14.30 1.54 -5.72
CA VAL A 15 -13.97 0.42 -6.63
C VAL A 15 -12.48 0.40 -6.98
N VAL A 16 -11.87 1.59 -7.09
CA VAL A 16 -10.44 1.77 -7.30
C VAL A 16 -9.62 1.18 -6.15
N THR A 17 -10.01 1.42 -4.89
CA THR A 17 -9.32 0.88 -3.72
C THR A 17 -9.35 -0.65 -3.71
N ASN A 18 -10.51 -1.26 -3.99
CA ASN A 18 -10.63 -2.71 -4.09
C ASN A 18 -9.77 -3.29 -5.22
N TYR A 19 -9.75 -2.62 -6.37
CA TYR A 19 -8.91 -3.02 -7.50
C TYR A 19 -7.42 -2.93 -7.14
N VAL A 20 -7.00 -1.83 -6.51
CA VAL A 20 -5.61 -1.63 -6.07
C VAL A 20 -5.20 -2.66 -5.02
N LEU A 21 -6.07 -3.00 -4.06
CA LEU A 21 -5.81 -4.06 -3.07
C LEU A 21 -5.56 -5.41 -3.74
N LYS A 22 -6.37 -5.77 -4.75
CA LYS A 22 -6.19 -6.99 -5.54
C LYS A 22 -4.90 -7.00 -6.34
N VAL A 23 -4.64 -5.94 -7.10
CA VAL A 23 -3.45 -5.83 -7.97
C VAL A 23 -2.16 -5.87 -7.15
N LEU A 24 -2.17 -5.32 -5.94
CA LEU A 24 -1.00 -5.33 -5.05
C LEU A 24 -0.93 -6.54 -4.11
N GLY A 25 -1.88 -7.48 -4.18
CA GLY A 25 -1.91 -8.66 -3.30
C GLY A 25 -2.13 -8.34 -1.82
N LEU A 26 -2.76 -7.20 -1.51
CA LEU A 26 -2.97 -6.71 -0.15
C LEU A 26 -4.28 -7.18 0.48
N GLU A 27 -5.07 -8.00 -0.21
CA GLU A 27 -6.37 -8.50 0.28
C GLU A 27 -6.25 -9.19 1.65
N VAL A 28 -5.21 -9.99 1.85
CA VAL A 28 -4.96 -10.75 3.09
C VAL A 28 -4.67 -9.84 4.29
N CYS A 29 -4.30 -8.58 4.04
CA CYS A 29 -3.96 -7.60 5.06
C CYS A 29 -4.81 -6.33 4.98
N ALA A 30 -5.96 -6.36 4.28
CA ALA A 30 -6.86 -5.23 4.14
C ALA A 30 -7.39 -4.71 5.49
N ASP A 31 -7.65 -5.62 6.44
CA ASP A 31 -8.14 -5.30 7.78
C ASP A 31 -7.03 -5.25 8.84
N THR A 32 -5.77 -5.35 8.42
CA THR A 32 -4.61 -5.38 9.31
C THR A 32 -4.00 -3.98 9.44
N LEU A 33 -3.70 -3.56 10.67
CA LEU A 33 -2.95 -2.34 10.90
C LEU A 33 -1.54 -2.45 10.30
N VAL A 34 -1.16 -1.47 9.47
CA VAL A 34 0.18 -1.38 8.85
C VAL A 34 1.29 -1.40 9.91
N GLY A 35 1.03 -0.82 11.08
CA GLY A 35 1.98 -0.74 12.18
C GLY A 35 3.10 0.28 11.94
N ASN A 36 4.07 0.31 12.85
CA ASN A 36 5.25 1.17 12.76
C ASN A 36 6.45 0.47 13.42
N GLN A 37 7.54 1.19 13.69
CA GLN A 37 8.76 0.61 14.27
C GLN A 37 8.57 0.09 15.71
N MET A 38 7.56 0.60 16.42
CA MET A 38 7.23 0.27 17.81
C MET A 38 6.04 -0.72 17.91
N LEU A 39 5.15 -0.73 16.91
CA LEU A 39 3.95 -1.56 16.85
C LEU A 39 4.02 -2.49 15.65
N ARG A 40 4.08 -3.80 15.91
CA ARG A 40 4.11 -4.82 14.86
C ARG A 40 2.81 -4.78 14.04
N GLY A 41 2.94 -4.75 12.72
CA GLY A 41 1.83 -4.74 11.77
C GLY A 41 2.17 -5.58 10.54
N THR A 42 2.05 -5.00 9.35
CA THR A 42 2.35 -5.68 8.08
C THR A 42 3.85 -5.85 7.83
N SER A 43 4.20 -6.77 6.92
CA SER A 43 5.59 -7.06 6.57
C SER A 43 6.27 -5.86 5.88
N GLY A 44 7.60 -5.86 5.83
CA GLY A 44 8.36 -4.80 5.14
C GLY A 44 7.94 -4.62 3.67
N GLY A 45 7.75 -5.72 2.95
CA GLY A 45 7.29 -5.71 1.56
C GLY A 45 5.85 -5.22 1.41
N GLN A 46 4.95 -5.69 2.28
CA GLN A 46 3.56 -5.22 2.32
C GLN A 46 3.47 -3.71 2.58
N ARG A 47 4.31 -3.15 3.45
CA ARG A 47 4.36 -1.69 3.65
C ARG A 47 4.79 -0.92 2.40
N LYS A 48 5.70 -1.49 1.60
CA LYS A 48 6.14 -0.90 0.32
C LYS A 48 4.97 -0.91 -0.67
N GLN A 49 4.26 -2.03 -0.78
CA GLN A 49 3.04 -2.16 -1.59
C GLN A 49 1.94 -1.20 -1.11
N VAL A 50 1.67 -1.08 0.18
CA VAL A 50 0.67 -0.12 0.73
C VAL A 50 1.03 1.32 0.38
N SER A 51 2.32 1.68 0.45
CA SER A 51 2.79 3.03 0.06
C SER A 51 2.52 3.30 -1.43
N THR A 52 2.77 2.31 -2.28
CA THR A 52 2.43 2.37 -3.71
C THR A 52 0.92 2.51 -3.92
N GLY A 53 0.11 1.67 -3.26
CA GLY A 53 -1.34 1.69 -3.37
C GLY A 53 -1.94 3.04 -2.96
N LYS A 54 -1.38 3.68 -1.95
CA LYS A 54 -1.79 5.04 -1.54
C LYS A 54 -1.63 6.05 -2.69
N MET A 55 -0.57 5.98 -3.49
CA MET A 55 -0.39 6.86 -4.65
C MET A 55 -1.33 6.51 -5.82
N LEU A 56 -1.75 5.26 -5.93
CA LEU A 56 -2.66 4.78 -6.99
C LEU A 56 -4.14 5.10 -6.72
N VAL A 57 -4.56 5.15 -5.45
CA VAL A 57 -5.96 5.44 -5.07
C VAL A 57 -6.29 6.93 -5.19
N GLY A 58 -5.28 7.81 -5.11
CA GLY A 58 -5.45 9.22 -5.46
C GLY A 58 -5.61 9.43 -6.97
N PRO A 59 -5.75 10.67 -7.46
CA PRO A 59 -5.71 10.98 -8.88
C PRO A 59 -4.28 11.37 -9.34
N PRO A 60 -3.35 10.43 -9.60
CA PRO A 60 -2.06 10.79 -10.17
C PRO A 60 -2.22 11.13 -11.66
N LYS A 61 -1.69 12.29 -12.07
CA LYS A 61 -1.59 12.64 -13.49
C LYS A 61 -0.42 11.91 -14.18
N VAL A 62 0.65 11.68 -13.42
CA VAL A 62 1.87 10.95 -13.81
C VAL A 62 2.45 10.32 -12.55
N LEU A 63 2.91 9.07 -12.64
CA LEU A 63 3.53 8.34 -11.54
C LEU A 63 4.96 7.95 -11.95
N PHE A 64 5.95 8.36 -11.16
CA PHE A 64 7.33 7.91 -11.32
C PHE A 64 7.65 6.90 -10.22
N MET A 65 8.15 5.75 -10.63
CA MET A 65 8.40 4.60 -9.77
C MET A 65 9.81 4.11 -10.06
N ASP A 66 10.70 4.27 -9.09
CA ASP A 66 12.07 3.76 -9.17
C ASP A 66 12.25 2.61 -8.19
N GLU A 67 12.94 1.56 -8.64
CA GLU A 67 13.29 0.36 -7.85
C GLU A 67 12.15 -0.22 -6.97
N ILE A 68 10.91 -0.17 -7.45
CA ILE A 68 9.73 -0.53 -6.63
C ILE A 68 9.69 -2.02 -6.25
N SER A 69 10.26 -2.89 -7.08
CA SER A 69 10.36 -4.34 -6.83
C SER A 69 11.56 -4.73 -5.96
N THR A 70 12.54 -3.83 -5.77
CA THR A 70 13.76 -4.15 -5.01
C THR A 70 13.43 -4.46 -3.54
N GLY A 71 13.88 -5.62 -3.06
CA GLY A 71 13.65 -6.06 -1.69
C GLY A 71 12.24 -6.62 -1.42
N LEU A 72 11.42 -6.83 -2.46
CA LEU A 72 10.22 -7.67 -2.38
C LEU A 72 10.58 -9.14 -2.60
N ASP A 73 9.76 -10.03 -2.06
CA ASP A 73 9.91 -11.46 -2.33
C ASP A 73 9.54 -11.75 -3.80
N SER A 74 10.24 -12.69 -4.43
CA SER A 74 10.05 -13.01 -5.86
C SER A 74 8.63 -13.49 -6.15
N SER A 75 7.98 -14.12 -5.18
CA SER A 75 6.57 -14.54 -5.22
C SER A 75 5.56 -13.39 -5.33
N THR A 76 5.96 -12.17 -4.98
CA THR A 76 5.11 -10.96 -4.97
C THR A 76 5.43 -9.97 -6.10
N THR A 77 6.35 -10.32 -7.00
CA THR A 77 6.89 -9.41 -8.04
C THR A 77 6.34 -9.69 -9.45
N PHE A 78 5.41 -10.64 -9.62
CA PHE A 78 4.83 -11.01 -10.93
C PHE A 78 3.42 -10.47 -11.16
#